data_AF-A0A059LH65-F1
#
_entry.id   AF-A0A059LH65-F1
#
_cell.length_a   1.000
_cell.length_b   1.000
_cell.length_c   1.000
_cell.angle_alpha   90.00
_cell.angle_beta   90.00
_cell.angle_gamma   90.00
#
_symmetry.space_group_name_H-M   'P 1'
#
loop_
_entity.id
_entity.type
_entity.pdbx_description
1 polymer ?
#
loop_
_entity_poly.entity_id
_entity_poly.type
_entity_poly.pdbx_seq_one_letter_code
_entity_poly.pdbx_strand_id
1 'polypeptide(L)'
;MLITPGDKYQVELTAEKPVVDAITSNVASGILFFGIDLVKSEEDIKVTVTLPNSKLKSVQLTAAATMFIAPGFTAKEFTAVGSGAIDLYVDGITVDKLTLDCRGASGMEVLGSIGSANVTTSGISDISLTKVKGPVQVNATDVSKILIEANPDSAESVIIAGTAEDASTVQHAGGRCALSKTNSTSECKQVAAPIIAAMPVMWTSGIAVTDAYSCNGNSGAGGALIGNVCIGRPCQGLAKELGVASRA
;
A
#
# COMPACT_ATOMS: atom_id res chain seq x y z
N MET A 1 -8.46 2.19 8.32
CA MET A 1 -8.61 3.65 8.48
C MET A 1 -8.87 4.28 7.11
N LEU A 2 -9.75 5.28 7.03
CA LEU A 2 -10.03 6.05 5.82
C LEU A 2 -9.63 7.51 6.03
N ILE A 3 -8.89 8.10 5.11
CA ILE A 3 -8.53 9.53 5.09
C ILE A 3 -9.25 10.18 3.91
N THR A 4 -10.03 11.24 4.16
CA THR A 4 -10.84 11.91 3.16
C THR A 4 -10.59 13.41 3.12
N PRO A 5 -10.62 14.05 1.94
CA PRO A 5 -10.55 15.50 1.87
C PRO A 5 -11.88 16.11 2.35
N GLY A 6 -11.81 17.25 3.05
CA GLY A 6 -12.97 18.05 3.42
C GLY A 6 -12.60 19.40 4.00
N ASP A 7 -13.57 20.29 4.20
CA ASP A 7 -13.30 21.69 4.54
C ASP A 7 -12.82 21.92 5.98
N LYS A 8 -12.88 20.87 6.82
CA LYS A 8 -12.54 20.91 8.24
C LYS A 8 -11.75 19.69 8.66
N TYR A 9 -11.04 19.82 9.77
CA TYR A 9 -10.43 18.70 10.46
C TYR A 9 -11.51 17.96 11.27
N GLN A 10 -11.64 16.65 11.07
CA GLN A 10 -12.58 15.82 11.79
C GLN A 10 -12.04 14.39 11.93
N VAL A 11 -12.32 13.75 13.06
CA VAL A 11 -12.09 12.31 13.25
C VAL A 11 -13.43 11.70 13.65
N GLU A 12 -13.84 10.67 12.93
CA GLU A 12 -15.02 9.87 13.23
C GLU A 12 -14.58 8.44 13.53
N LEU A 13 -15.13 7.87 14.59
CA LEU A 13 -14.82 6.52 15.07
C LEU A 13 -16.12 5.75 15.22
N THR A 14 -16.20 4.59 14.59
CA THR A 14 -17.26 3.60 14.80
C THR A 14 -16.59 2.31 15.26
N ALA A 15 -16.85 1.94 16.51
CA ALA A 15 -16.34 0.72 17.14
C ALA A 15 -17.15 0.39 18.39
N GLU A 16 -17.02 -0.83 18.90
CA GLU A 16 -17.59 -1.22 20.19
C GLU A 16 -16.99 -0.41 21.34
N LYS A 17 -17.75 -0.27 22.44
CA LYS A 17 -17.31 0.51 23.60
C LYS A 17 -15.93 0.11 24.16
N PRO A 18 -15.60 -1.19 24.34
CA PRO A 18 -14.27 -1.58 24.83
C PRO A 18 -13.13 -1.11 23.93
N VAL A 19 -13.38 -1.08 22.62
CA VAL A 19 -12.43 -0.58 21.62
C VAL A 19 -12.26 0.92 21.73
N VAL A 20 -13.37 1.67 21.82
CA VAL A 20 -13.35 3.13 21.99
C VAL A 20 -12.56 3.51 23.25
N ASP A 21 -12.78 2.79 24.34
CA ASP A 21 -12.10 3.03 25.62
C ASP A 21 -10.59 2.67 25.56
N ALA A 22 -10.16 1.84 24.60
CA ALA A 22 -8.77 1.44 24.36
C ALA A 22 -8.04 2.31 23.32
N ILE A 23 -8.73 3.29 22.71
CA ILE A 23 -8.13 4.18 21.70
C ILE A 23 -7.46 5.36 22.38
N THR A 24 -6.22 5.61 21.98
CA THR A 24 -5.48 6.82 22.35
C THR A 24 -5.35 7.71 21.12
N SER A 25 -5.72 8.99 21.26
CA SER A 25 -5.53 9.97 20.20
C SER A 25 -5.00 11.29 20.75
N ASN A 26 -4.08 11.91 20.02
CA ASN A 26 -3.50 13.19 20.37
C ASN A 26 -3.09 13.95 19.10
N VAL A 27 -3.22 15.27 19.12
CA VAL A 27 -2.69 16.13 18.07
C VAL A 27 -1.55 16.96 18.63
N ALA A 28 -0.34 16.71 18.16
CA ALA A 28 0.84 17.47 18.54
C ALA A 28 1.62 17.90 17.29
N SER A 29 2.01 19.17 17.23
CA SER A 29 2.79 19.73 16.11
C SER A 29 2.15 19.50 14.72
N GLY A 30 0.81 19.48 14.66
CA GLY A 30 0.07 19.25 13.41
C GLY A 30 0.02 17.78 12.96
N ILE A 31 0.44 16.84 13.81
CA ILE A 31 0.39 15.40 13.57
C ILE A 31 -0.71 14.81 14.45
N LEU A 32 -1.64 14.07 13.85
CA LEU A 32 -2.58 13.21 14.58
C LEU A 32 -1.89 11.89 14.89
N PHE A 33 -1.66 11.64 16.17
CA PHE A 33 -1.27 10.34 16.70
C PHE A 33 -2.54 9.57 17.02
N PHE A 34 -2.66 8.37 16.50
CA PHE A 34 -3.79 7.48 16.73
C PHE A 34 -3.25 6.08 17.04
N GLY A 35 -3.57 5.57 18.22
CA GLY A 35 -3.16 4.26 18.70
C GLY A 35 -4.34 3.51 19.28
N ILE A 36 -4.23 2.19 19.31
CA ILE A 36 -5.20 1.31 19.94
C ILE A 36 -4.43 0.32 20.80
N ASP A 37 -4.78 0.22 22.08
CA ASP A 37 -4.23 -0.81 22.96
C ASP A 37 -4.79 -2.18 22.57
N LEU A 38 -4.13 -3.24 23.02
CA LEU A 38 -4.56 -4.61 22.71
C LEU A 38 -5.96 -4.88 23.27
N VAL A 39 -6.95 -4.88 22.39
CA VAL A 39 -8.36 -5.12 22.70
C VAL A 39 -8.94 -6.10 21.69
N LYS A 40 -9.83 -6.98 22.16
CA LYS A 40 -10.61 -7.84 21.29
C LYS A 40 -11.87 -7.09 20.85
N SER A 41 -12.20 -7.19 19.57
CA SER A 41 -13.41 -6.64 18.98
C SER A 41 -14.05 -7.74 18.14
N GLU A 42 -15.36 -7.92 18.25
CA GLU A 42 -16.11 -8.79 17.36
C GLU A 42 -16.61 -8.02 16.11
N GLU A 43 -16.56 -6.69 16.17
CA GLU A 43 -16.93 -5.78 15.07
C GLU A 43 -15.71 -5.08 14.43
N ASP A 44 -15.90 -4.63 13.19
CA ASP A 44 -14.90 -3.82 12.47
C ASP A 44 -14.70 -2.46 13.12
N ILE A 45 -13.44 -2.07 13.29
CA ILE A 45 -13.06 -0.75 13.79
C ILE A 45 -12.91 0.20 12.60
N LYS A 46 -13.82 1.17 12.48
CA LYS A 46 -13.80 2.16 11.40
C LYS A 46 -13.37 3.52 11.93
N VAL A 47 -12.27 4.02 11.38
CA VAL A 47 -11.75 5.37 11.68
C VAL A 47 -11.73 6.15 10.38
N THR A 48 -12.45 7.28 10.35
CA THR A 48 -12.45 8.24 9.24
C THR A 48 -11.80 9.53 9.70
N VAL A 49 -10.73 9.95 9.01
CA VAL A 49 -10.07 11.23 9.24
C VAL A 49 -10.39 12.14 8.06
N THR A 50 -10.96 13.30 8.33
CA THR A 50 -11.21 14.35 7.34
C THR A 50 -10.27 15.52 7.57
N LEU A 51 -9.68 16.04 6.50
CA LEU A 51 -8.80 17.22 6.54
C LEU A 51 -8.83 17.97 5.20
N PRO A 52 -8.43 19.25 5.15
CA PRO A 52 -8.37 19.98 3.89
C PRO A 52 -7.42 19.31 2.89
N ASN A 53 -7.83 19.31 1.63
CA ASN A 53 -7.16 18.57 0.54
C ASN A 53 -5.67 18.91 0.34
N SER A 54 -5.22 20.07 0.81
CA SER A 54 -3.83 20.55 0.73
C SER A 54 -3.00 20.29 1.99
N LYS A 55 -3.58 19.61 2.99
CA LYS A 55 -2.99 19.47 4.33
C LYS A 55 -2.44 18.08 4.61
N LEU A 56 -2.78 17.08 3.80
CA LEU A 56 -2.19 15.75 3.91
C LEU A 56 -0.75 15.79 3.38
N LYS A 57 0.22 15.60 4.27
CA LYS A 57 1.66 15.57 3.93
C LYS A 57 2.30 14.22 4.14
N SER A 58 1.85 13.47 5.15
CA SER A 58 2.42 12.17 5.43
C SER A 58 1.44 11.26 6.15
N VAL A 59 1.66 9.97 5.99
CA VAL A 59 1.03 8.91 6.79
C VAL A 59 2.10 7.96 7.29
N GLN A 60 1.94 7.47 8.51
CA GLN A 60 2.83 6.48 9.10
C GLN A 60 2.01 5.35 9.71
N LEU A 61 2.31 4.12 9.34
CA LEU A 61 1.69 2.90 9.87
C LEU A 61 2.78 2.04 10.53
N THR A 62 2.61 1.70 11.81
CA THR A 62 3.65 0.98 12.60
C THR A 62 3.17 -0.35 13.19
N ALA A 63 2.03 -0.86 12.76
CA ALA A 63 1.44 -2.11 13.23
C ALA A 63 0.62 -2.74 12.11
N ALA A 64 0.01 -3.91 12.34
CA ALA A 64 -0.88 -4.51 11.38
C ALA A 64 -2.08 -3.58 11.10
N ALA A 65 -2.15 -3.00 9.91
CA ALA A 65 -3.13 -1.96 9.61
C ALA A 65 -3.37 -1.79 8.10
N THR A 66 -4.63 -1.55 7.73
CA THR A 66 -5.02 -1.14 6.39
C THR A 66 -5.48 0.31 6.40
N MET A 67 -4.94 1.13 5.48
CA MET A 67 -5.30 2.52 5.30
C MET A 67 -5.72 2.82 3.87
N PHE A 68 -6.79 3.61 3.74
CA PHE A 68 -7.32 4.10 2.49
C PHE A 68 -7.24 5.62 2.48
N ILE A 69 -6.76 6.21 1.39
CA ILE A 69 -6.74 7.64 1.17
C ILE A 69 -7.60 7.92 -0.06
N ALA A 70 -8.71 8.62 0.17
CA ALA A 70 -9.69 8.95 -0.84
C ALA A 70 -9.15 9.97 -1.85
N PRO A 71 -9.71 10.01 -3.08
CA PRO A 71 -9.29 10.93 -4.13
C PRO A 71 -9.49 12.41 -3.77
N GLY A 72 -8.66 13.27 -4.36
CA GLY A 72 -8.81 14.73 -4.27
C GLY A 72 -7.75 15.45 -3.44
N PHE A 73 -6.81 14.73 -2.81
CA PHE A 73 -5.66 15.36 -2.16
C PHE A 73 -4.67 15.94 -3.17
N THR A 74 -4.13 17.12 -2.86
CA THR A 74 -3.08 17.79 -3.65
C THR A 74 -1.99 18.27 -2.72
N ALA A 75 -0.75 17.83 -2.92
CA ALA A 75 0.37 18.23 -2.07
C ALA A 75 1.65 18.41 -2.88
N LYS A 76 2.54 19.31 -2.47
CA LYS A 76 3.88 19.40 -3.05
C LYS A 76 4.67 18.12 -2.79
N GLU A 77 4.57 17.60 -1.57
CA GLU A 77 5.26 16.40 -1.12
C GLU A 77 4.29 15.53 -0.33
N PHE A 78 4.33 14.23 -0.58
CA PHE A 78 3.61 13.23 0.20
C PHE A 78 4.55 12.09 0.58
N THR A 79 4.57 11.74 1.86
CA THR A 79 5.42 10.67 2.40
C THR A 79 4.56 9.61 3.08
N ALA A 80 4.64 8.37 2.62
CA ALA A 80 4.06 7.23 3.33
C ALA A 80 5.16 6.35 3.90
N VAL A 81 5.09 6.07 5.19
CA VAL A 81 6.00 5.18 5.89
C VAL A 81 5.21 4.03 6.48
N GLY A 82 5.61 2.80 6.18
CA GLY A 82 4.99 1.59 6.68
C GLY A 82 6.00 0.69 7.35
N SER A 83 5.70 0.21 8.55
CA SER A 83 6.44 -0.88 9.19
C SER A 83 5.49 -1.90 9.81
N GLY A 84 5.69 -3.18 9.53
CA GLY A 84 4.84 -4.26 10.05
C GLY A 84 4.11 -5.00 8.93
N ALA A 85 2.85 -5.39 9.18
CA ALA A 85 1.96 -6.02 8.20
C ALA A 85 0.92 -5.00 7.71
N ILE A 86 1.27 -4.16 6.73
CA ILE A 86 0.50 -2.97 6.39
C ILE A 86 0.04 -2.94 4.94
N ASP A 87 -1.18 -2.47 4.72
CA ASP A 87 -1.69 -2.18 3.39
C ASP A 87 -2.10 -0.70 3.28
N LEU A 88 -1.61 -0.01 2.27
CA LEU A 88 -1.93 1.38 1.98
C LEU A 88 -2.46 1.52 0.55
N TYR A 89 -3.66 2.07 0.43
CA TYR A 89 -4.27 2.38 -0.85
C TYR A 89 -4.52 3.88 -0.95
N VAL A 90 -3.96 4.52 -1.97
CA VAL A 90 -4.10 5.94 -2.24
C VAL A 90 -4.72 6.11 -3.61
N ASP A 91 -5.90 6.68 -3.66
CA ASP A 91 -6.63 6.93 -4.90
C ASP A 91 -6.60 8.43 -5.26
N GLY A 92 -6.58 8.74 -6.54
CA GLY A 92 -6.69 10.09 -7.12
C GLY A 92 -5.88 11.21 -6.45
N ILE A 93 -4.65 10.95 -5.99
CA ILE A 93 -3.79 11.98 -5.39
C ILE A 93 -3.02 12.78 -6.44
N THR A 94 -2.79 14.08 -6.23
CA THR A 94 -1.86 14.88 -7.07
C THR A 94 -0.66 15.32 -6.23
N VAL A 95 0.54 14.85 -6.58
CA VAL A 95 1.77 15.17 -5.85
C VAL A 95 2.95 15.46 -6.76
N ASP A 96 3.78 16.46 -6.41
CA ASP A 96 5.02 16.72 -7.15
C ASP A 96 6.10 15.70 -6.78
N LYS A 97 6.15 15.30 -5.50
CA LYS A 97 7.10 14.32 -4.99
C LYS A 97 6.42 13.32 -4.04
N LEU A 98 6.52 12.05 -4.40
CA LEU A 98 6.10 10.90 -3.59
C LEU A 98 7.32 10.27 -2.90
N THR A 99 7.22 9.94 -1.62
CA THR A 99 8.20 9.12 -0.91
C THR A 99 7.49 7.95 -0.24
N LEU A 100 7.92 6.72 -0.54
CA LEU A 100 7.47 5.49 0.10
C LEU A 100 8.66 4.85 0.84
N ASP A 101 8.53 4.59 2.13
CA ASP A 101 9.48 3.80 2.94
C ASP A 101 8.72 2.65 3.61
N CYS A 102 8.94 1.43 3.12
CA CYS A 102 8.20 0.25 3.56
C CYS A 102 9.16 -0.76 4.19
N ARG A 103 8.82 -1.24 5.39
CA ARG A 103 9.62 -2.21 6.14
C ARG A 103 8.74 -3.35 6.64
N GLY A 104 9.14 -4.60 6.41
CA GLY A 104 8.35 -5.77 6.82
C GLY A 104 7.46 -6.28 5.69
N ALA A 105 6.23 -6.67 6.00
CA ALA A 105 5.26 -7.21 5.04
C ALA A 105 4.27 -6.11 4.61
N SER A 106 4.36 -5.61 3.38
CA SER A 106 3.53 -4.47 2.98
C SER A 106 2.95 -4.52 1.57
N GLY A 107 1.72 -4.02 1.43
CA GLY A 107 1.11 -3.66 0.15
C GLY A 107 0.96 -2.14 0.05
N MET A 108 1.44 -1.51 -1.01
CA MET A 108 1.19 -0.09 -1.26
C MET A 108 0.75 0.16 -2.70
N GLU A 109 -0.44 0.73 -2.88
CA GLU A 109 -0.95 1.14 -4.18
C GLU A 109 -1.19 2.65 -4.18
N VAL A 110 -0.56 3.36 -5.10
CA VAL A 110 -0.73 4.81 -5.27
C VAL A 110 -1.15 5.11 -6.70
N LEU A 111 -2.41 5.50 -6.84
CA LEU A 111 -3.03 5.96 -8.07
C LEU A 111 -3.16 7.49 -8.02
N GLY A 112 -2.61 8.20 -9.01
CA GLY A 112 -2.66 9.65 -8.98
C GLY A 112 -1.93 10.35 -10.12
N SER A 113 -1.59 11.62 -9.94
CA SER A 113 -0.65 12.36 -10.76
C SER A 113 0.62 12.56 -9.95
N ILE A 114 1.65 11.74 -10.19
CA ILE A 114 2.89 11.72 -9.42
C ILE A 114 4.02 12.36 -10.23
N GLY A 115 4.56 13.50 -9.81
CA GLY A 115 5.65 14.18 -10.51
C GLY A 115 6.97 13.41 -10.48
N SER A 116 7.38 12.95 -9.30
CA SER A 116 8.57 12.11 -9.07
C SER A 116 8.33 11.19 -7.87
N ALA A 117 9.06 10.07 -7.78
CA ALA A 117 8.90 9.14 -6.67
C ALA A 117 10.25 8.62 -6.15
N ASN A 118 10.33 8.46 -4.83
CA ASN A 118 11.38 7.71 -4.14
C ASN A 118 10.73 6.52 -3.43
N VAL A 119 11.19 5.31 -3.72
CA VAL A 119 10.68 4.08 -3.14
C VAL A 119 11.82 3.35 -2.45
N THR A 120 11.70 3.15 -1.15
CA THR A 120 12.63 2.35 -0.35
C THR A 120 11.86 1.19 0.27
N THR A 121 12.35 -0.04 0.10
CA THR A 121 11.71 -1.21 0.70
C THR A 121 12.73 -2.13 1.36
N SER A 122 12.34 -2.71 2.49
CA SER A 122 13.00 -3.86 3.10
C SER A 122 11.95 -4.85 3.62
N GLY A 123 12.19 -6.15 3.47
CA GLY A 123 11.23 -7.21 3.73
C GLY A 123 10.42 -7.66 2.51
N ILE A 124 9.15 -7.98 2.71
CA ILE A 124 8.24 -8.52 1.70
C ILE A 124 7.28 -7.41 1.28
N SER A 125 7.44 -6.84 0.08
CA SER A 125 6.62 -5.70 -0.34
C SER A 125 6.03 -5.88 -1.73
N ASP A 126 4.77 -5.49 -1.92
CA ASP A 126 4.15 -5.31 -3.25
C ASP A 126 3.74 -3.84 -3.39
N ILE A 127 4.38 -3.12 -4.30
CA ILE A 127 4.18 -1.68 -4.51
C ILE A 127 3.74 -1.44 -5.95
N SER A 128 2.69 -0.65 -6.14
CA SER A 128 2.19 -0.21 -7.44
C SER A 128 2.07 1.32 -7.46
N LEU A 129 2.75 1.96 -8.41
CA LEU A 129 2.63 3.39 -8.69
C LEU A 129 2.02 3.59 -10.07
N THR A 130 0.93 4.34 -10.16
CA THR A 130 0.25 4.58 -11.44
C THR A 130 0.28 6.06 -11.83
N LYS A 131 0.41 6.32 -13.15
CA LYS A 131 0.45 7.66 -13.76
C LYS A 131 1.60 8.54 -13.25
N VAL A 132 2.79 7.95 -13.14
CA VAL A 132 4.03 8.67 -12.81
C VAL A 132 4.49 9.53 -14.00
N LYS A 133 4.86 10.78 -13.75
CA LYS A 133 5.21 11.77 -14.79
C LYS A 133 6.70 12.02 -14.97
N GLY A 134 7.51 11.63 -13.99
CA GLY A 134 8.93 11.93 -13.98
C GLY A 134 9.75 10.83 -13.32
N PRO A 135 10.97 11.14 -12.85
CA PRO A 135 11.92 10.12 -12.42
C PRO A 135 11.46 9.37 -11.17
N VAL A 136 11.84 8.09 -11.11
CA VAL A 136 11.63 7.21 -9.97
C VAL A 136 12.96 6.65 -9.48
N GLN A 137 13.29 6.92 -8.22
CA GLN A 137 14.40 6.29 -7.54
C GLN A 137 13.89 5.11 -6.71
N VAL A 138 14.50 3.93 -6.86
CA VAL A 138 14.13 2.72 -6.13
C VAL A 138 15.33 2.16 -5.39
N ASN A 139 15.17 1.83 -4.10
CA ASN A 139 16.14 1.06 -3.33
C ASN A 139 15.39 -0.07 -2.63
N ALA A 140 15.39 -1.26 -3.23
CA ALA A 140 14.64 -2.41 -2.74
C ALA A 140 15.59 -3.53 -2.31
N THR A 141 15.44 -4.02 -1.09
CA THR A 141 16.12 -5.22 -0.58
C THR A 141 15.11 -6.33 -0.30
N ASP A 142 15.61 -7.54 -0.05
CA ASP A 142 14.79 -8.72 0.28
C ASP A 142 13.83 -9.16 -0.84
N VAL A 143 12.52 -9.22 -0.59
CA VAL A 143 11.52 -9.80 -1.51
C VAL A 143 10.49 -8.73 -1.86
N SER A 144 10.85 -7.84 -2.78
CA SER A 144 9.95 -6.76 -3.20
C SER A 144 9.49 -6.92 -4.65
N LYS A 145 8.24 -6.59 -4.93
CA LYS A 145 7.73 -6.40 -6.29
C LYS A 145 7.27 -4.96 -6.40
N ILE A 146 7.85 -4.22 -7.34
CA ILE A 146 7.56 -2.81 -7.54
C ILE A 146 7.13 -2.62 -8.99
N LEU A 147 5.89 -2.21 -9.21
CA LEU A 147 5.31 -1.90 -10.51
C LEU A 147 5.16 -0.39 -10.66
N ILE A 148 5.67 0.15 -11.75
CA ILE A 148 5.60 1.57 -12.07
C ILE A 148 4.94 1.75 -13.43
N GLU A 149 3.77 2.38 -13.46
CA GLU A 149 3.08 2.78 -14.68
C GLU A 149 3.27 4.28 -14.91
N ALA A 150 3.96 4.62 -15.99
CA ALA A 150 4.09 6.00 -16.44
C ALA A 150 2.75 6.56 -16.92
N ASN A 151 2.56 7.87 -16.73
CA ASN A 151 1.49 8.60 -17.40
C ASN A 151 1.79 8.62 -18.91
N PRO A 152 0.82 8.26 -19.78
CA PRO A 152 1.01 8.23 -21.22
C PRO A 152 1.56 9.53 -21.82
N ASP A 153 1.16 10.69 -21.28
CA ASP A 153 1.54 12.01 -21.79
C ASP A 153 3.00 12.39 -21.46
N SER A 154 3.64 11.64 -20.56
CA SER A 154 4.99 11.91 -20.06
C SER A 154 5.84 10.64 -19.94
N ALA A 155 5.46 9.58 -20.67
CA ALA A 155 6.10 8.28 -20.65
C ALA A 155 7.62 8.36 -20.89
N GLU A 156 8.05 9.21 -21.83
CA GLU A 156 9.47 9.41 -22.18
C GLU A 156 10.30 10.09 -21.07
N SER A 157 9.63 10.76 -20.12
CA SER A 157 10.28 11.46 -19.00
C SER A 157 10.46 10.57 -17.76
N VAL A 158 9.85 9.38 -17.74
CA VAL A 158 9.96 8.45 -16.61
C VAL A 158 11.25 7.63 -16.75
N ILE A 159 12.22 7.96 -15.91
CA ILE A 159 13.48 7.22 -15.75
C ILE A 159 13.42 6.51 -14.40
N ILE A 160 13.52 5.18 -14.42
CA ILE A 160 13.62 4.39 -13.19
C ILE A 160 15.09 4.09 -12.93
N ALA A 161 15.60 4.48 -11.77
CA ALA A 161 16.98 4.29 -11.36
C ALA A 161 17.07 3.70 -9.94
N GLY A 162 18.20 3.07 -9.63
CA GLY A 162 18.53 2.60 -8.28
C GLY A 162 18.85 1.12 -8.20
N THR A 163 18.59 0.51 -7.04
CA THR A 163 18.98 -0.86 -6.72
C THR A 163 17.77 -1.74 -6.41
N ALA A 164 17.83 -2.98 -6.88
CA ALA A 164 16.92 -4.05 -6.55
C ALA A 164 17.76 -5.29 -6.22
N GLU A 165 17.89 -5.58 -4.93
CA GLU A 165 18.71 -6.66 -4.38
C GLU A 165 17.85 -7.88 -4.03
N ASP A 166 18.51 -8.98 -3.66
CA ASP A 166 17.87 -10.25 -3.29
C ASP A 166 16.91 -10.84 -4.32
N ALA A 167 15.63 -10.99 -3.98
CA ALA A 167 14.57 -11.45 -4.87
C ALA A 167 13.68 -10.29 -5.33
N SER A 168 14.14 -9.05 -5.15
CA SER A 168 13.38 -7.87 -5.53
C SER A 168 13.35 -7.66 -7.03
N THR A 169 12.19 -7.21 -7.52
CA THR A 169 11.95 -6.90 -8.92
C THR A 169 11.29 -5.53 -9.04
N VAL A 170 11.81 -4.71 -9.95
CA VAL A 170 11.19 -3.45 -10.34
C VAL A 170 10.79 -3.59 -11.79
N GLN A 171 9.53 -3.30 -12.12
CA GLN A 171 8.98 -3.45 -13.46
C GLN A 171 8.28 -2.16 -13.87
N HIS A 172 8.51 -1.75 -15.11
CA HIS A 172 7.67 -0.75 -15.75
C HIS A 172 6.42 -1.42 -16.36
N ALA A 173 5.22 -0.92 -16.07
CA ALA A 173 3.97 -1.38 -16.70
C ALA A 173 4.06 -1.12 -18.22
N GLY A 174 4.06 -2.19 -19.01
CA GLY A 174 4.52 -2.19 -20.41
C GLY A 174 5.62 -3.22 -20.67
N GLY A 175 6.18 -3.83 -19.61
CA GLY A 175 6.91 -5.10 -19.67
C GLY A 175 8.30 -5.04 -20.29
N ARG A 176 8.83 -3.84 -20.57
CA ARG A 176 10.05 -3.66 -21.37
C ARG A 176 11.31 -3.32 -20.59
N CYS A 177 11.21 -3.18 -19.28
CA CYS A 177 12.36 -2.81 -18.48
C CYS A 177 12.22 -3.28 -17.03
N ALA A 178 13.24 -4.00 -16.55
CA ALA A 178 13.33 -4.49 -15.19
C ALA A 178 14.70 -4.19 -14.60
N LEU A 179 14.71 -3.63 -13.39
CA LEU A 179 15.93 -3.61 -12.57
C LEU A 179 16.04 -4.99 -11.91
N SER A 180 17.09 -5.73 -12.25
CA SER A 180 17.42 -6.99 -11.61
C SER A 180 18.93 -7.06 -11.32
N LYS A 181 19.28 -7.94 -10.37
CA LYS A 181 20.57 -8.16 -9.69
C LYS A 181 21.88 -8.03 -10.48
N THR A 182 21.87 -7.96 -11.82
CA THR A 182 23.07 -8.10 -12.64
C THR A 182 23.79 -6.80 -13.01
N ASN A 183 23.25 -5.62 -12.74
CA ASN A 183 23.94 -4.35 -13.06
C ASN A 183 23.77 -3.30 -11.96
N SER A 184 24.89 -2.86 -11.39
CA SER A 184 24.98 -1.94 -10.24
C SER A 184 24.56 -0.49 -10.51
N THR A 185 24.19 -0.13 -11.75
CA THR A 185 23.68 1.19 -12.15
C THR A 185 22.86 1.13 -13.45
N SER A 186 21.94 0.18 -13.58
CA SER A 186 21.07 0.16 -14.77
C SER A 186 20.03 1.30 -14.70
N GLU A 187 20.14 2.27 -15.59
CA GLU A 187 19.01 3.15 -15.93
C GLU A 187 17.99 2.36 -16.74
N CYS A 188 16.74 2.47 -16.35
CA CYS A 188 15.63 1.83 -17.00
C CYS A 188 14.79 2.89 -17.73
N LYS A 189 14.95 2.98 -19.06
CA LYS A 189 14.20 3.91 -19.93
C LYS A 189 13.13 3.15 -20.70
N GLN A 190 11.93 3.70 -20.75
CA GLN A 190 10.84 3.12 -21.53
C GLN A 190 11.10 3.29 -23.04
N VAL A 191 10.82 2.24 -23.81
CA VAL A 191 10.58 2.33 -25.25
C VAL A 191 9.07 2.22 -25.44
N ALA A 192 8.42 3.32 -25.87
CA ALA A 192 6.96 3.52 -25.98
C ALA A 192 6.11 2.22 -25.89
N ALA A 193 5.32 2.09 -24.82
CA ALA A 193 4.44 0.95 -24.59
C ALA A 193 2.99 1.27 -24.99
N PRO A 194 2.18 0.25 -25.38
CA PRO A 194 0.75 0.41 -25.63
C PRO A 194 0.00 0.76 -24.34
N ILE A 195 -1.05 1.58 -24.48
CA ILE A 195 -1.91 2.04 -23.38
C ILE A 195 -2.70 0.84 -22.85
N ILE A 196 -2.53 0.50 -21.57
CA ILE A 196 -3.39 -0.44 -20.85
C ILE A 196 -4.41 0.41 -20.10
N ALA A 197 -5.70 0.22 -20.37
CA ALA A 197 -6.76 0.91 -19.65
C ALA A 197 -6.84 0.36 -18.22
N ALA A 198 -6.34 1.13 -17.24
CA ALA A 198 -6.59 0.83 -15.83
C ALA A 198 -8.10 0.92 -15.54
N MET A 199 -8.68 -0.16 -15.04
CA MET A 199 -10.06 -0.14 -14.56
C MET A 199 -10.12 0.60 -13.23
N PRO A 200 -11.11 1.49 -13.02
CA PRO A 200 -11.27 2.16 -11.73
C PRO A 200 -11.57 1.11 -10.65
N VAL A 201 -10.93 1.24 -9.50
CA VAL A 201 -11.26 0.46 -8.31
C VAL A 201 -12.69 0.83 -7.91
N MET A 202 -13.62 -0.12 -8.03
CA MET A 202 -14.98 0.07 -7.55
C MET A 202 -15.03 -0.32 -6.07
N TRP A 203 -15.25 0.67 -5.22
CA TRP A 203 -15.48 0.47 -3.79
C TRP A 203 -16.87 -0.12 -3.57
N THR A 204 -16.95 -1.39 -3.19
CA THR A 204 -18.16 -1.92 -2.55
C THR A 204 -17.98 -1.81 -1.04
N SER A 205 -18.93 -1.15 -0.37
CA SER A 205 -18.97 -1.07 1.07
C SER A 205 -19.16 -2.47 1.67
N GLY A 206 -18.14 -2.98 2.36
CA GLY A 206 -18.22 -4.19 3.18
C GLY A 206 -17.53 -5.39 2.56
N ILE A 207 -16.24 -5.57 2.85
CA ILE A 207 -15.61 -6.89 2.83
C ILE A 207 -15.68 -7.38 4.27
N ALA A 208 -16.66 -8.26 4.57
CA ALA A 208 -16.67 -9.02 5.80
C ALA A 208 -15.71 -10.20 5.64
N VAL A 209 -14.58 -10.19 6.32
CA VAL A 209 -13.70 -11.37 6.42
C VAL A 209 -14.20 -12.22 7.58
N THR A 210 -15.29 -12.95 7.34
CA THR A 210 -15.70 -14.03 8.23
C THR A 210 -15.04 -15.30 7.74
N ASP A 211 -13.87 -15.64 8.27
CA ASP A 211 -13.47 -17.03 8.50
C ASP A 211 -12.12 -17.12 9.25
N ALA A 212 -12.07 -18.02 10.23
CA ALA A 212 -10.87 -18.38 10.96
C ALA A 212 -10.12 -19.51 10.21
N TYR A 213 -8.88 -19.25 9.82
CA TYR A 213 -8.02 -20.29 9.25
C TYR A 213 -7.40 -21.14 10.36
N SER A 214 -7.73 -22.43 10.38
CA SER A 214 -7.05 -23.43 11.21
C SER A 214 -5.99 -24.15 10.38
N CYS A 215 -4.72 -23.86 10.64
CA CYS A 215 -3.63 -24.67 10.13
C CYS A 215 -3.37 -25.82 11.12
N ASN A 216 -3.82 -27.03 10.76
CA ASN A 216 -3.56 -28.22 11.57
C ASN A 216 -2.11 -28.67 11.40
N GLY A 217 -1.28 -28.53 12.45
CA GLY A 217 0.02 -29.18 12.56
C GLY A 217 1.22 -28.28 12.76
N ASN A 218 1.33 -27.64 13.94
CA ASN A 218 2.53 -27.64 14.79
C ASN A 218 2.33 -26.65 15.96
N SER A 219 2.31 -27.19 17.18
CA SER A 219 2.38 -26.40 18.41
C SER A 219 3.82 -25.95 18.64
N GLY A 220 4.12 -24.71 18.27
CA GLY A 220 5.28 -23.96 18.74
C GLY A 220 4.80 -22.66 19.37
N ALA A 221 5.19 -22.40 20.62
CA ALA A 221 4.93 -21.12 21.26
C ALA A 221 5.82 -20.05 20.60
N GLY A 222 5.22 -19.24 19.72
CA GLY A 222 5.87 -18.11 19.06
C GLY A 222 4.80 -17.11 18.62
N GLY A 223 5.04 -15.83 18.93
CA GLY A 223 4.12 -14.73 18.64
C GLY A 223 3.76 -14.64 17.16
N ALA A 224 2.59 -14.05 16.92
CA ALA A 224 1.91 -13.91 15.63
C ALA A 224 2.85 -13.69 14.44
N LEU A 225 3.06 -14.76 13.67
CA LEU A 225 3.53 -14.74 12.29
C LEU A 225 2.32 -15.03 11.41
N ILE A 226 1.93 -14.08 10.55
CA ILE A 226 0.96 -14.32 9.49
C ILE A 226 1.74 -14.31 8.17
N GLY A 227 1.70 -15.43 7.45
CA GLY A 227 2.26 -15.56 6.10
C GLY A 227 3.13 -16.79 5.86
N ASN A 228 2.63 -18.01 6.12
CA ASN A 228 3.24 -19.21 5.53
C ASN A 228 2.67 -19.43 4.12
N VAL A 229 3.51 -19.28 3.10
CA VAL A 229 3.27 -19.83 1.76
C VAL A 229 3.66 -21.31 1.80
N CYS A 230 2.68 -22.21 1.72
CA CYS A 230 2.96 -23.63 1.50
C CYS A 230 3.34 -23.86 0.03
N ILE A 231 4.63 -24.01 -0.26
CA ILE A 231 5.09 -24.54 -1.55
C ILE A 231 5.23 -26.06 -1.42
N GLY A 232 4.31 -26.82 -2.01
CA GLY A 232 4.53 -28.23 -2.37
C GLY A 232 3.77 -29.29 -1.56
N ARG A 233 2.43 -29.27 -1.58
CA ARG A 233 1.51 -30.44 -1.66
C ARG A 233 0.04 -29.99 -1.65
N PRO A 234 -0.90 -30.73 -2.27
CA PRO A 234 -2.28 -30.27 -2.41
C PRO A 234 -3.02 -30.40 -1.07
N CYS A 235 -3.54 -29.28 -0.56
CA CYS A 235 -4.61 -29.30 0.43
C CYS A 235 -5.88 -29.84 -0.26
N GLN A 236 -6.32 -31.04 0.12
CA GLN A 236 -7.64 -31.56 -0.25
C GLN A 236 -8.66 -31.15 0.80
N GLY A 237 -9.68 -30.39 0.39
CA GLY A 237 -10.85 -30.04 1.20
C GLY A 237 -11.92 -29.39 0.33
N LEU A 238 -13.15 -29.88 0.44
CA LEU A 238 -14.29 -29.66 -0.48
C LEU A 238 -14.50 -28.20 -0.88
N ALA A 239 -14.47 -27.95 -2.20
CA ALA A 239 -15.04 -26.75 -2.79
C ALA A 239 -16.58 -26.84 -2.72
N LYS A 240 -17.20 -25.92 -1.97
CA LYS A 240 -18.59 -25.52 -2.21
C LYS A 240 -18.53 -24.11 -2.78
N GLU A 241 -19.10 -23.95 -3.97
CA GLU A 241 -19.04 -22.71 -4.76
C GLU A 241 -19.36 -21.47 -3.91
N LEU A 242 -18.40 -20.55 -3.87
CA LEU A 242 -18.60 -19.15 -3.54
C LEU A 242 -18.12 -18.36 -4.75
N GLY A 243 -19.01 -17.49 -5.25
CA GLY A 243 -18.75 -16.60 -6.37
C GLY A 243 -17.54 -15.72 -6.07
N VAL A 244 -16.42 -16.08 -6.68
CA VAL A 244 -15.23 -15.23 -6.78
C VAL A 244 -15.59 -14.07 -7.70
N ALA A 245 -15.32 -12.85 -7.27
CA ALA A 245 -15.26 -11.71 -8.19
C ALA A 245 -14.20 -12.03 -9.25
N SER A 246 -14.64 -12.44 -10.44
CA SER A 246 -13.74 -12.56 -11.58
C SER A 246 -13.52 -11.18 -12.18
N ARG A 247 -12.28 -10.94 -12.62
CA ARG A 247 -12.03 -9.96 -13.66
C ARG A 247 -12.89 -10.33 -14.88
N ALA A 248 -13.54 -9.34 -15.48
CA ALA A 248 -13.95 -9.38 -16.88
C ALA A 248 -12.92 -8.59 -17.68
#